data_AF-A0A7C7VK14-F1
#
_entry.id   AF-A0A7C7VK14-F1
#
_cell.length_a   1.000
_cell.length_b   1.000
_cell.length_c   1.000
_cell.angle_alpha   90.00
_cell.angle_beta   90.00
_cell.angle_gamma   90.00
#
_symmetry.space_group_name_H-M   'P 1'
#
loop_
_entity.id
_entity.type
_entity.pdbx_description
1 polymer ?
#
loop_
_entity_poly.entity_id
_entity_poly.type
_entity_poly.pdbx_seq_one_letter_code
_entity_poly.pdbx_strand_id
1 'polypeptide(L)'
;MKKNPDFITLCMVCSYLDQKGYVIDGISGPDWVDFIETFLLKVAEAKDAFRKLPEGQSLSADLLPYYRYETNRRREGKKEIKERFEFMIEKFLEKFPSIDRKDPQRLFDEYQKLLIFQRAGHKCQEPQDSECAGETTYSEGEADHIIPWTHGGPTSVENGQWLCKHCNKVKNARLKR
;
A
#
# COMPACT_ATOMS: atom_id res chain seq x y z
N MET A 1 -25.97 -6.88 -5.56
CA MET A 1 -24.49 -6.94 -5.66
C MET A 1 -24.03 -8.17 -4.87
N LYS A 2 -23.55 -9.24 -5.52
CA LYS A 2 -23.06 -10.42 -4.78
C LYS A 2 -21.77 -10.01 -4.06
N LYS A 3 -21.72 -10.10 -2.72
CA LYS A 3 -20.49 -9.88 -1.96
C LYS A 3 -19.44 -10.87 -2.44
N ASN A 4 -18.31 -10.39 -2.96
CA ASN A 4 -17.18 -11.24 -3.25
C ASN A 4 -16.38 -11.39 -1.93
N PRO A 5 -16.37 -12.57 -1.29
CA PRO A 5 -15.70 -12.77 -0.01
C PRO A 5 -14.18 -12.53 -0.08
N ASP A 6 -13.58 -12.68 -1.28
CA ASP A 6 -12.17 -12.38 -1.49
C ASP A 6 -11.91 -10.88 -1.50
N PHE A 7 -12.86 -10.08 -2.02
CA PHE A 7 -12.75 -8.62 -1.98
C PHE A 7 -12.73 -8.10 -0.54
N ILE A 8 -13.59 -8.62 0.33
CA ILE A 8 -13.59 -8.23 1.75
C ILE A 8 -12.27 -8.61 2.41
N THR A 9 -11.78 -9.83 2.15
CA THR A 9 -10.51 -10.32 2.71
C THR A 9 -9.34 -9.47 2.23
N LEU A 10 -9.29 -9.14 0.95
CA LEU A 10 -8.30 -8.25 0.36
C LEU A 10 -8.34 -6.85 0.98
N CYS A 11 -9.53 -6.25 1.14
CA CYS A 11 -9.67 -4.97 1.81
C CYS A 11 -9.13 -5.00 3.26
N MET A 12 -9.34 -6.10 3.98
CA MET A 12 -8.78 -6.28 5.33
C MET A 12 -7.24 -6.37 5.29
N VAL A 13 -6.68 -7.08 4.31
CA VAL A 13 -5.22 -7.16 4.09
C VAL A 13 -4.64 -5.78 3.79
N CYS A 14 -5.20 -5.04 2.82
CA CYS A 14 -4.76 -3.68 2.50
C CYS A 14 -4.86 -2.75 3.71
N SER A 15 -5.97 -2.80 4.46
CA SER A 15 -6.16 -1.98 5.66
C SER A 15 -5.14 -2.31 6.75
N TYR A 16 -4.86 -3.59 6.98
CA TYR A 16 -3.84 -4.02 7.94
C TYR A 16 -2.45 -3.52 7.53
N LEU A 17 -2.08 -3.70 6.26
CA LEU A 17 -0.77 -3.29 5.74
C LEU A 17 -0.59 -1.77 5.86
N ASP A 18 -1.61 -0.99 5.49
CA ASP A 18 -1.59 0.46 5.62
C ASP A 18 -1.44 0.91 7.09
N GLN A 19 -2.22 0.33 8.01
CA GLN A 19 -2.13 0.61 9.44
C GLN A 19 -0.77 0.22 10.04
N LYS A 20 -0.11 -0.80 9.49
CA LYS A 20 1.24 -1.18 9.87
C LYS A 20 2.31 -0.37 9.15
N GLY A 21 1.94 0.57 8.27
CA GLY A 21 2.90 1.43 7.58
C GLY A 21 3.70 0.68 6.53
N TYR A 22 3.15 -0.36 5.91
CA TYR A 22 3.72 -0.90 4.67
C TYR A 22 3.44 0.02 3.50
N VAL A 23 4.38 0.11 2.57
CA VAL A 23 4.23 0.82 1.30
C VAL A 23 3.48 -0.11 0.34
N ILE A 24 2.18 0.09 0.22
CA ILE A 24 1.30 -0.73 -0.64
C ILE A 24 0.91 -0.05 -1.95
N ASP A 25 1.39 1.18 -2.16
CA ASP A 25 1.16 2.03 -3.31
C ASP A 25 2.50 2.50 -3.90
N GLY A 26 2.51 2.90 -5.18
CA GLY A 26 3.66 3.55 -5.81
C GLY A 26 4.62 2.58 -6.52
N ILE A 27 5.82 3.08 -6.85
CA ILE A 27 6.82 2.35 -7.67
C ILE A 27 7.36 1.12 -6.95
N SER A 28 7.62 1.24 -5.64
CA SER A 28 8.06 0.12 -4.79
C SER A 28 6.90 -0.72 -4.25
N GLY A 29 5.66 -0.42 -4.64
CA GLY A 29 4.48 -1.12 -4.17
C GLY A 29 4.39 -2.56 -4.72
N PRO A 30 3.64 -3.44 -4.04
CA PRO A 30 3.39 -4.81 -4.48
C PRO A 30 2.57 -4.83 -5.78
N ASP A 31 2.85 -5.81 -6.64
CA ASP A 31 1.95 -6.13 -7.75
C ASP A 31 0.73 -6.91 -7.21
N TRP A 32 -0.32 -6.16 -6.89
CA TRP A 32 -1.57 -6.70 -6.39
C TRP A 32 -2.25 -7.65 -7.38
N VAL A 33 -2.15 -7.38 -8.67
CA VAL A 33 -2.80 -8.21 -9.70
C VAL A 33 -2.12 -9.57 -9.75
N ASP A 34 -0.80 -9.59 -9.84
CA ASP A 34 0.00 -10.82 -9.83
C ASP A 34 -0.19 -11.62 -8.53
N PHE A 35 -0.24 -10.95 -7.37
CA PHE A 35 -0.53 -11.62 -6.10
C PHE A 35 -1.90 -12.28 -6.09
N ILE A 36 -2.96 -11.53 -6.42
CA ILE A 36 -4.33 -12.03 -6.37
C ILE A 36 -4.52 -13.16 -7.38
N GLU A 37 -4.00 -13.01 -8.59
CA GLU A 37 -4.07 -14.03 -9.63
C GLU A 37 -3.36 -15.32 -9.19
N THR A 38 -2.09 -15.22 -8.77
CA THR A 38 -1.32 -16.38 -8.28
C THR A 38 -2.01 -17.06 -7.10
N PHE A 39 -2.51 -16.26 -6.15
CA PHE A 39 -3.20 -16.77 -4.96
C PHE A 39 -4.49 -17.51 -5.34
N LEU A 40 -5.34 -16.91 -6.17
CA LEU A 40 -6.62 -17.51 -6.57
C LEU A 40 -6.43 -18.73 -7.49
N LEU A 41 -5.39 -18.75 -8.32
CA LEU A 41 -5.03 -19.94 -9.10
C LEU A 41 -4.67 -21.11 -8.17
N LYS A 42 -3.87 -20.89 -7.11
CA LYS A 42 -3.60 -21.93 -6.10
C LYS A 42 -4.85 -22.37 -5.33
N VAL A 43 -5.77 -21.45 -5.04
CA VAL A 43 -7.07 -21.79 -4.43
C VAL A 43 -7.89 -22.70 -5.37
N ALA A 44 -7.90 -22.39 -6.67
CA ALA A 44 -8.59 -23.21 -7.68
C ALA A 44 -7.93 -24.58 -7.85
N GLU A 45 -6.61 -24.63 -7.92
CA GLU A 45 -5.81 -25.86 -7.96
C GLU A 45 -6.11 -26.75 -6.76
N ALA A 46 -6.07 -26.22 -5.54
CA ALA A 46 -6.35 -26.98 -4.32
C ALA A 46 -7.78 -27.57 -4.31
N LYS A 47 -8.76 -26.81 -4.83
CA LYS A 47 -10.14 -27.28 -4.99
C LYS A 47 -10.25 -28.42 -5.99
N ASP A 48 -9.60 -28.30 -7.14
CA ASP A 48 -9.65 -29.31 -8.19
C ASP A 48 -8.84 -30.56 -7.82
N ALA A 49 -7.72 -30.39 -7.12
CA ALA A 49 -6.98 -31.48 -6.51
C ALA A 49 -7.86 -32.25 -5.53
N PHE A 50 -8.57 -31.55 -4.63
CA PHE A 50 -9.47 -32.19 -3.67
C PHE A 50 -10.58 -33.01 -4.34
N ARG A 51 -11.17 -32.48 -5.42
CA ARG A 51 -12.23 -33.18 -6.18
C ARG A 51 -11.76 -34.47 -6.84
N LYS A 52 -10.48 -34.56 -7.17
CA LYS A 52 -9.87 -35.73 -7.84
C LYS A 52 -9.27 -36.72 -6.84
N LEU A 53 -9.26 -36.39 -5.54
CA LEU A 53 -8.69 -37.27 -4.52
C LEU A 53 -9.56 -38.52 -4.32
N PRO A 54 -8.95 -39.72 -4.25
CA PRO A 54 -9.62 -40.91 -3.77
C PRO A 54 -10.11 -40.76 -2.34
N GLU A 55 -11.16 -41.50 -1.98
CA GLU A 55 -11.73 -41.50 -0.63
C GLU A 55 -10.68 -41.92 0.41
N GLY A 56 -10.63 -41.21 1.54
CA GLY A 56 -9.67 -41.46 2.62
C GLY A 56 -8.27 -40.86 2.40
N GLN A 57 -7.98 -40.26 1.24
CA GLN A 57 -6.74 -39.52 1.03
C GLN A 57 -6.86 -38.04 1.44
N SER A 58 -5.72 -37.43 1.76
CA SER A 58 -5.62 -36.02 2.12
C SER A 58 -4.85 -35.24 1.06
N LEU A 59 -5.17 -33.95 0.93
CA LEU A 59 -4.36 -33.03 0.14
C LEU A 59 -2.93 -32.95 0.68
N SER A 60 -2.01 -32.63 -0.22
CA SER A 60 -0.63 -32.32 0.14
C SER A 60 -0.56 -31.12 1.10
N ALA A 61 0.51 -31.04 1.88
CA ALA A 61 0.69 -30.03 2.91
C ALA A 61 0.67 -28.59 2.36
N ASP A 62 1.07 -28.41 1.09
CA ASP A 62 1.07 -27.13 0.39
C ASP A 62 -0.32 -26.71 -0.10
N LEU A 63 -1.17 -27.65 -0.54
CA LEU A 63 -2.52 -27.36 -1.05
C LEU A 63 -3.60 -27.33 0.03
N LEU A 64 -3.40 -28.07 1.13
CA LEU A 64 -4.39 -28.15 2.21
C LEU A 64 -4.78 -26.76 2.78
N PRO A 65 -3.85 -25.81 3.05
CA PRO A 65 -4.20 -24.46 3.49
C PRO A 65 -5.06 -23.69 2.48
N TYR A 66 -4.77 -23.80 1.17
CA TYR A 66 -5.55 -23.15 0.11
C TYR A 66 -6.95 -23.76 -0.03
N TYR A 67 -7.08 -25.06 0.16
CA TYR A 67 -8.40 -25.71 0.21
C TYR A 67 -9.21 -25.27 1.43
N ARG A 68 -8.58 -25.16 2.61
CA ARG A 68 -9.23 -24.59 3.81
C ARG A 68 -9.73 -23.16 3.53
N TYR A 69 -8.91 -22.33 2.90
CA TYR A 69 -9.34 -21.01 2.46
C TYR A 69 -10.58 -21.09 1.55
N GLU A 70 -10.57 -21.96 0.53
CA GLU A 70 -11.70 -22.17 -0.39
C GLU A 70 -13.00 -22.51 0.34
N THR A 71 -12.95 -23.49 1.23
CA THR A 71 -14.14 -23.93 1.99
C THR A 71 -14.67 -22.84 2.93
N ASN A 72 -13.79 -21.97 3.42
CA ASN A 72 -14.14 -20.83 4.25
C ASN A 72 -14.69 -19.64 3.43
N ARG A 73 -14.52 -19.57 2.10
CA ARG A 73 -15.00 -18.42 1.28
C ARG A 73 -16.49 -18.15 1.42
N ARG A 74 -17.29 -19.20 1.65
CA ARG A 74 -18.76 -19.11 1.75
C ARG A 74 -19.26 -18.90 3.19
N ARG A 75 -18.36 -18.85 4.17
CA ARG A 75 -18.70 -18.76 5.59
C ARG A 75 -18.55 -17.31 6.08
N GLU A 76 -19.57 -16.82 6.76
CA GLU A 76 -19.62 -15.45 7.30
C GLU A 76 -19.29 -15.38 8.81
N GLY A 77 -18.90 -16.51 9.41
CA GLY A 77 -18.51 -16.54 10.82
C GLY A 77 -17.21 -15.75 11.08
N LYS A 78 -17.13 -15.13 12.27
CA LYS A 78 -15.98 -14.33 12.69
C LYS A 78 -14.66 -15.11 12.63
N LYS A 79 -14.71 -16.40 12.98
CA LYS A 79 -13.56 -17.31 12.94
C LYS A 79 -13.07 -17.49 11.51
N GLU A 80 -13.98 -17.80 10.58
CA GLU A 80 -13.64 -18.04 9.18
C GLU A 80 -13.15 -16.78 8.47
N ILE A 81 -13.74 -15.62 8.78
CA ILE A 81 -13.24 -14.32 8.29
C ILE A 81 -11.80 -14.11 8.76
N LYS A 82 -11.52 -14.36 10.05
CA LYS A 82 -10.18 -14.23 10.61
C LYS A 82 -9.18 -15.19 9.94
N GLU A 83 -9.54 -16.47 9.80
CA GLU A 83 -8.68 -17.47 9.18
C GLU A 83 -8.36 -17.13 7.71
N ARG A 84 -9.35 -16.63 6.94
CA ARG A 84 -9.10 -16.17 5.57
C ARG A 84 -8.16 -14.98 5.51
N PHE A 85 -8.35 -14.01 6.41
CA PHE A 85 -7.47 -12.85 6.53
C PHE A 85 -6.03 -13.27 6.86
N GLU A 86 -5.85 -14.06 7.93
CA GLU A 86 -4.53 -14.52 8.41
C GLU A 86 -3.79 -15.31 7.32
N PHE A 87 -4.48 -16.18 6.60
CA PHE A 87 -3.87 -16.92 5.50
C PHE A 87 -3.48 -16.01 4.33
N MET A 88 -4.34 -15.08 3.92
CA MET A 88 -4.04 -14.19 2.80
C MET A 88 -2.88 -13.24 3.12
N ILE A 89 -2.83 -12.66 4.34
CA ILE A 89 -1.72 -11.79 4.73
C ILE A 89 -0.40 -12.55 4.84
N GLU A 90 -0.41 -13.80 5.34
CA GLU A 90 0.78 -14.66 5.37
C GLU A 90 1.33 -14.86 3.95
N LYS A 91 0.47 -15.27 3.01
CA LYS A 91 0.89 -15.50 1.61
C LYS A 91 1.30 -14.22 0.88
N PHE A 92 0.72 -13.09 1.26
CA PHE A 92 1.15 -11.80 0.75
C PHE A 92 2.58 -11.48 1.21
N LEU A 93 2.86 -11.58 2.51
CA LEU A 93 4.18 -11.28 3.06
C LEU A 93 5.25 -12.31 2.67
N GLU A 94 4.86 -13.57 2.44
CA GLU A 94 5.74 -14.60 1.85
C GLU A 94 6.16 -14.22 0.42
N LYS A 95 5.25 -13.68 -0.38
CA LYS A 95 5.53 -13.26 -1.77
C LYS A 95 6.34 -11.96 -1.84
N PHE A 96 6.10 -11.03 -0.92
CA PHE A 96 6.78 -9.73 -0.86
C PHE A 96 7.57 -9.58 0.45
N PRO A 97 8.63 -10.39 0.68
CA PRO A 97 9.38 -10.36 1.94
C PRO A 97 10.17 -9.05 2.15
N SER A 98 10.43 -8.32 1.08
CA SER A 98 11.18 -7.06 1.06
C SER A 98 10.28 -5.84 0.84
N ILE A 99 8.97 -5.94 1.14
CA ILE A 99 8.06 -4.80 1.01
C ILE A 99 8.51 -3.65 1.91
N ASP A 100 8.59 -2.45 1.34
CA ASP A 100 9.05 -1.27 2.05
C ASP A 100 8.08 -0.84 3.16
N ARG A 101 8.62 -0.08 4.11
CA ARG A 101 7.87 0.55 5.20
C ARG A 101 7.93 2.07 5.04
N LYS A 102 6.80 2.72 5.30
CA LYS A 102 6.71 4.18 5.39
C LYS A 102 7.58 4.66 6.55
N ASP A 103 8.15 5.85 6.39
CA ASP A 103 8.87 6.52 7.47
C ASP A 103 7.93 6.68 8.70
N PRO A 104 8.32 6.28 9.91
CA PRO A 104 7.51 6.50 11.11
C PRO A 104 7.16 7.97 11.34
N GLN A 105 8.02 8.89 10.91
CA GLN A 105 7.77 10.32 10.95
C GLN A 105 7.25 10.77 9.58
N ARG A 106 6.00 11.23 9.52
CA ARG A 106 5.44 11.83 8.30
C ARG A 106 5.70 13.33 8.20
N LEU A 107 5.60 14.04 9.33
CA LEU A 107 5.64 15.50 9.33
C LEU A 107 7.07 15.98 9.51
N PHE A 108 7.49 16.91 8.64
CA PHE A 108 8.71 17.68 8.85
C PHE A 108 8.60 18.52 10.13
N ASP A 109 9.68 18.62 10.89
CA ASP A 109 9.79 19.58 11.98
C ASP A 109 10.05 21.02 11.45
N GLU A 110 9.99 22.02 12.35
CA GLU A 110 10.15 23.42 11.95
C GLU A 110 11.52 23.75 11.36
N TYR A 111 12.60 23.14 11.83
CA TYR A 111 13.94 23.39 11.29
C TYR A 111 14.11 22.74 9.91
N GLN A 112 13.56 21.54 9.71
CA GLN A 112 13.49 20.90 8.40
C GLN A 112 12.71 21.77 7.41
N LYS A 113 11.53 22.28 7.80
CA LYS A 113 10.73 23.18 6.94
C LYS A 113 11.50 24.44 6.56
N LEU A 114 12.18 25.09 7.51
CA LEU A 114 12.98 26.28 7.27
C LEU A 114 14.12 26.00 6.27
N LEU A 115 14.85 24.89 6.44
CA LEU A 115 15.91 24.49 5.52
C LEU A 115 15.38 24.17 4.11
N ILE A 116 14.25 23.48 4.02
CA ILE A 116 13.58 23.18 2.74
C ILE A 116 13.18 24.48 2.04
N PHE A 117 12.58 25.42 2.76
CA PHE A 117 12.20 26.73 2.22
C PHE A 117 13.40 27.55 1.72
N GLN A 118 14.48 27.60 2.51
CA GLN A 118 15.72 28.27 2.13
C GLN A 118 16.35 27.64 0.90
N ARG A 119 16.43 26.30 0.86
CA ARG A 119 16.98 25.55 -0.28
C ARG A 119 16.15 25.74 -1.56
N ALA A 120 14.84 25.91 -1.42
CA ALA A 120 13.95 26.24 -2.53
C ALA A 120 14.17 27.66 -3.07
N GLY A 121 15.02 28.48 -2.45
CA GLY A 121 15.26 29.86 -2.85
C GLY A 121 14.01 30.73 -2.72
N HIS A 122 13.16 30.43 -1.73
CA HIS A 122 11.87 31.08 -1.50
C HIS A 122 10.92 31.00 -2.71
N LYS A 123 10.95 29.88 -3.45
CA LYS A 123 10.10 29.66 -4.63
C LYS A 123 9.32 28.37 -4.53
N CYS A 124 8.16 28.32 -5.16
CA CYS A 124 7.43 27.07 -5.35
C CYS A 124 8.21 26.16 -6.32
N GLN A 125 8.52 24.93 -5.91
CA GLN A 125 9.38 24.02 -6.70
C GLN A 125 8.60 23.16 -7.70
N GLU A 126 7.27 23.11 -7.58
CA GLU A 126 6.39 22.37 -8.50
C GLU A 126 5.11 23.16 -8.81
N PRO A 127 5.23 24.33 -9.46
CA PRO A 127 4.10 25.17 -9.81
C PRO A 127 3.16 24.43 -10.77
N GLN A 128 1.87 24.41 -10.44
CA GLN A 128 0.81 23.78 -11.24
C GLN A 128 0.10 24.79 -12.17
N ASP A 129 0.38 26.08 -11.98
CA ASP A 129 -0.10 27.20 -12.77
C ASP A 129 1.00 28.28 -12.88
N SER A 130 0.81 29.24 -13.77
CA SER A 130 1.76 30.33 -14.01
C SER A 130 1.86 31.33 -12.85
N GLU A 131 0.82 31.42 -12.00
CA GLU A 131 0.79 32.35 -10.87
C GLU A 131 1.64 31.83 -9.70
N CYS A 132 1.79 30.51 -9.60
CA CYS A 132 2.62 29.83 -8.61
C CYS A 132 4.10 29.75 -9.01
N ALA A 133 4.44 30.04 -10.28
CA ALA A 133 5.79 30.04 -10.79
C ALA A 133 6.55 31.31 -10.37
N GLY A 134 6.69 31.52 -9.06
CA GLY A 134 7.23 32.75 -8.50
C GLY A 134 7.76 32.59 -7.07
N GLU A 135 8.12 33.73 -6.49
CA GLU A 135 8.49 33.81 -5.08
C GLU A 135 7.29 33.48 -4.19
N THR A 136 7.57 32.87 -3.04
CA THR A 136 6.58 32.51 -2.04
C THR A 136 7.15 32.81 -0.66
N THR A 137 6.29 33.27 0.24
CA THR A 137 6.67 33.46 1.65
C THR A 137 6.48 32.16 2.43
N TYR A 138 7.16 32.06 3.59
CA TYR A 138 7.02 30.93 4.48
C TYR A 138 5.56 30.69 4.92
N SER A 139 4.73 31.74 5.01
CA SER A 139 3.30 31.65 5.37
C SER A 139 2.38 31.16 4.26
N GLU A 140 2.82 31.23 2.99
CA GLU A 140 2.02 30.92 1.80
C GLU A 140 2.25 29.50 1.27
N GLY A 141 3.26 28.83 1.79
CA GLY A 141 3.62 27.47 1.39
C GLY A 141 3.83 26.52 2.56
N GLU A 142 4.16 25.29 2.21
CA GLU A 142 4.40 24.19 3.12
C GLU A 142 5.53 23.31 2.55
N ALA A 143 6.27 22.65 3.44
CA ALA A 143 7.17 21.59 3.05
C ALA A 143 6.37 20.33 2.70
N ASP A 144 6.65 19.76 1.54
CA ASP A 144 6.06 18.52 1.04
C ASP A 144 7.18 17.56 0.61
N HIS A 145 6.85 16.29 0.42
CA HIS A 145 7.82 15.30 -0.05
C HIS A 145 7.91 15.27 -1.57
N ILE A 146 9.13 15.18 -2.12
CA ILE A 146 9.39 14.94 -3.54
C ILE A 146 8.91 13.54 -3.91
N ILE A 147 9.42 12.51 -3.23
CA ILE A 147 8.85 11.17 -3.22
C ILE A 147 7.79 11.15 -2.11
N PRO A 148 6.49 11.00 -2.40
CA PRO A 148 5.45 11.01 -1.40
C PRO A 148 5.69 10.00 -0.28
N TRP A 149 5.42 10.40 0.96
CA TRP A 149 5.52 9.54 2.13
C TRP A 149 4.70 8.23 1.98
N THR A 150 3.53 8.31 1.33
CA THR A 150 2.68 7.14 1.04
C THR A 150 3.35 6.11 0.12
N HIS A 151 4.33 6.54 -0.68
CA HIS A 151 5.11 5.71 -1.60
C HIS A 151 6.50 5.37 -1.04
N GLY A 152 6.72 5.53 0.27
CA GLY A 152 7.99 5.18 0.93
C GLY A 152 9.04 6.30 0.92
N GLY A 153 8.69 7.52 0.53
CA GLY A 153 9.63 8.64 0.60
C GLY A 153 10.00 9.00 2.05
N PRO A 154 11.30 9.14 2.37
CA PRO A 154 11.75 9.47 3.72
C PRO A 154 11.45 10.92 4.08
N THR A 155 11.23 11.21 5.36
CA THR A 155 11.07 12.57 5.87
C THR A 155 12.45 13.17 6.17
N SER A 156 13.14 13.52 5.09
CA SER A 156 14.48 14.12 5.09
C SER A 156 14.46 15.47 4.39
N VAL A 157 15.39 16.37 4.73
CA VAL A 157 15.51 17.66 4.04
C VAL A 157 15.78 17.43 2.56
N GLU A 158 16.57 16.42 2.21
CA GLU A 158 16.86 15.95 0.85
C GLU A 158 15.58 15.67 0.07
N ASN A 159 14.67 14.85 0.61
CA ASN A 159 13.39 14.54 -0.01
C ASN A 159 12.32 15.63 0.16
N GLY A 160 12.64 16.75 0.83
CA GLY A 160 11.73 17.86 1.02
C GLY A 160 11.68 18.83 -0.16
N GLN A 161 10.52 19.36 -0.47
CA GLN A 161 10.33 20.46 -1.40
C GLN A 161 9.38 21.51 -0.85
N TRP A 162 9.54 22.75 -1.27
CA TRP A 162 8.64 23.84 -0.89
C TRP A 162 7.57 24.07 -1.95
N LEU A 163 6.30 24.01 -1.54
CA LEU A 163 5.16 24.23 -2.42
C LEU A 163 4.23 25.29 -1.81
N CYS A 164 3.68 26.18 -2.63
CA CYS A 164 2.58 27.03 -2.18
C CYS A 164 1.36 26.15 -1.82
N LYS A 165 0.47 26.63 -0.96
CA LYS A 165 -0.72 25.87 -0.52
C LYS A 165 -1.57 25.36 -1.67
N HIS A 166 -1.67 26.11 -2.77
CA HIS A 166 -2.39 25.70 -3.97
C HIS A 166 -1.72 24.47 -4.62
N CYS A 167 -0.44 24.58 -4.95
CA CYS A 167 0.31 23.50 -5.62
C CYS A 167 0.42 22.26 -4.75
N ASN A 168 0.63 22.41 -3.42
CA ASN A 168 0.65 21.28 -2.49
C ASN A 168 -0.68 20.50 -2.53
N LYS A 169 -1.81 21.22 -2.51
CA LYS A 169 -3.15 20.61 -2.60
C LYS A 169 -3.39 19.89 -3.92
N VAL A 170 -2.92 20.46 -5.04
CA VAL A 170 -3.08 19.87 -6.37
C VAL A 170 -2.17 18.65 -6.56
N LYS A 171 -0.92 18.71 -6.09
CA LYS A 171 0.03 17.59 -6.14
C LYS A 171 -0.47 16.41 -5.31
N ASN A 172 -0.88 16.65 -4.06
CA ASN A 172 -1.29 15.59 -3.14
C ASN A 172 -0.18 14.52 -3.03
N ALA A 173 -0.54 13.23 -3.02
CA ALA A 173 0.39 12.11 -2.98
C ALA A 173 0.91 11.68 -4.38
N ARG A 174 0.84 12.53 -5.41
CA ARG A 174 1.31 12.16 -6.75
C ARG A 174 2.83 12.10 -6.80
N LEU A 175 3.35 11.06 -7.46
CA LEU A 175 4.74 11.02 -7.86
C LEU A 175 4.96 12.03 -8.99
N LYS A 176 6.10 12.72 -8.93
CA LYS A 176 6.58 13.52 -10.04
C LYS A 176 6.77 12.58 -11.24
N ARG A 177 6.08 12.86 -12.34
CA ARG A 177 6.21 12.11 -13.60
C ARG A 177 7.51 12.45 -14.31
#